data_AF-A0A1W9PTI2-F1
#
_entry.id   AF-A0A1W9PTI2-F1
#
_cell.length_a   1.000
_cell.length_b   1.000
_cell.length_c   1.000
_cell.angle_alpha   90.00
_cell.angle_beta   90.00
_cell.angle_gamma   90.00
#
_symmetry.space_group_name_H-M   'P 1'
#
loop_
_entity.id
_entity.type
_entity.pdbx_description
1 polymer ?
#
loop_
_entity_poly.entity_id
_entity_poly.type
_entity_poly.pdbx_seq_one_letter_code
_entity_poly.pdbx_strand_id
1 'polypeptide(L)'
;PEGFVLYSEIAESPLFLEGIERLMNGIRNYRVALMCSEENPANCHRRLLVGRVLTEKGVQVRHIRGAGRVQSEDEVAREADQIKKDDGQQSLFDAKEVPEWKSTQSVLQKRAPKNSSMH
;
A
#
# COMPACT_ATOMS: atom_id res chain seq x y z
N PRO A 1 6.84 5.27 -19.52
CA PRO A 1 6.58 4.94 -18.09
C PRO A 1 5.35 4.02 -17.95
N GLU A 2 5.45 2.91 -17.24
CA GLU A 2 4.38 1.92 -17.04
C GLU A 2 3.20 2.42 -16.17
N GLY A 3 3.28 3.67 -15.70
CA GLY A 3 2.21 4.33 -14.96
C GLY A 3 2.13 3.94 -13.48
N PHE A 4 3.13 3.26 -12.94
CA PHE A 4 3.22 2.96 -11.52
C PHE A 4 3.80 4.15 -10.75
N VAL A 5 3.34 4.32 -9.52
CA VAL A 5 3.80 5.37 -8.61
C VAL A 5 4.97 4.85 -7.81
N LEU A 6 6.10 5.57 -7.82
CA LEU A 6 7.30 5.21 -7.06
C LEU A 6 7.14 5.66 -5.59
N TYR A 7 6.91 4.70 -4.70
CA TYR A 7 6.75 4.99 -3.29
C TYR A 7 8.05 5.41 -2.63
N SER A 8 9.20 4.94 -3.11
CA SER A 8 10.51 5.43 -2.72
C SER A 8 10.62 6.95 -2.85
N GLU A 9 10.30 7.49 -4.02
CA GLU A 9 10.36 8.94 -4.28
C GLU A 9 9.34 9.72 -3.43
N ILE A 10 8.12 9.21 -3.28
CA ILE A 10 7.11 9.86 -2.44
C ILE A 10 7.56 9.90 -0.98
N ALA A 11 8.14 8.82 -0.47
CA ALA A 11 8.58 8.71 0.91
C ALA A 11 9.67 9.72 1.28
N GLU A 12 10.43 10.18 0.28
CA GLU A 12 11.47 11.19 0.42
C GLU A 12 10.94 12.62 0.22
N SER A 13 9.72 12.79 -0.30
CA SER A 13 9.17 14.11 -0.61
C SER A 13 8.90 14.94 0.68
N PRO A 14 9.14 16.27 0.66
CA PRO A 14 8.92 17.12 1.83
C PRO A 14 7.50 17.06 2.40
N LEU A 15 6.47 17.08 1.54
CA LEU A 15 5.08 17.03 1.95
C LEU A 15 4.71 15.71 2.64
N PHE A 16 5.26 14.60 2.16
CA PHE A 16 5.05 13.31 2.78
C PHE A 16 5.70 13.24 4.16
N LEU A 17 6.97 13.67 4.27
CA LEU A 17 7.71 13.69 5.52
C LEU A 17 7.05 14.58 6.58
N GLU A 18 6.55 15.76 6.19
CA GLU A 18 5.77 16.64 7.06
C GLU A 18 4.49 15.94 7.55
N GLY A 19 3.79 15.22 6.66
CA GLY A 19 2.63 14.42 7.01
C GLY A 19 2.94 13.32 8.03
N ILE A 20 4.07 12.62 7.86
CA ILE A 20 4.53 11.59 8.81
C ILE A 20 4.88 12.22 10.15
N GLU A 21 5.59 13.34 10.18
CA GLU A 21 5.92 14.05 11.42
C GLU A 21 4.64 14.47 12.16
N ARG A 22 3.66 15.01 11.43
CA ARG A 22 2.35 15.36 12.01
C ARG A 22 1.66 14.14 12.62
N LEU A 23 1.73 12.97 11.99
CA LEU A 23 1.18 11.73 12.55
C LEU A 23 1.95 11.29 13.79
N MET A 24 3.29 11.30 13.76
CA MET A 24 4.14 10.97 14.91
C MET A 24 3.89 11.89 16.11
N ASN A 25 3.60 13.17 15.86
CA ASN A 25 3.20 14.12 16.90
C ASN A 25 1.78 13.83 17.42
N GLY A 26 0.86 13.50 16.52
CA GLY A 26 -0.54 13.18 16.84
C GLY A 26 -0.68 11.93 17.71
N ILE A 27 -0.01 10.82 17.35
CA ILE A 27 -0.12 9.53 18.07
C ILE A 27 0.37 9.59 19.52
N ARG A 28 1.23 10.57 19.85
CA ARG A 28 1.70 10.79 21.23
C ARG A 28 0.60 11.35 22.14
N ASN A 29 -0.38 12.03 21.56
CA ASN A 29 -1.41 12.76 22.29
C ASN A 29 -2.82 12.20 22.06
N TYR A 30 -3.02 11.44 20.98
CA TYR A 30 -4.34 10.99 20.52
C TYR A 30 -4.33 9.54 20.07
N ARG A 31 -5.51 8.91 20.13
CA ARG A 31 -5.78 7.65 19.43
C ARG A 31 -6.12 7.96 17.98
N VAL A 32 -5.14 7.79 17.09
CA VAL A 32 -5.28 8.12 15.66
C VAL A 32 -5.72 6.89 14.87
N ALA A 33 -6.71 7.07 14.00
CA ALA A 33 -7.09 6.10 12.97
C ALA A 33 -6.96 6.76 11.58
N LEU A 34 -6.30 6.07 10.65
CA LEU A 34 -6.20 6.48 9.25
C LEU A 34 -7.17 5.65 8.40
N MET A 35 -8.07 6.32 7.69
CA MET A 35 -9.04 5.64 6.83
C MET A 35 -8.43 5.27 5.48
N CYS A 36 -8.72 4.04 5.01
CA CYS A 36 -8.43 3.58 3.65
C CYS A 36 -9.72 3.39 2.83
N SER A 37 -9.64 3.43 1.50
CA SER A 37 -10.76 3.13 0.61
C SER A 37 -10.91 1.61 0.39
N GLU A 38 -9.81 0.89 0.56
CA GLU A 38 -9.68 -0.54 0.38
C GLU A 38 -10.06 -1.27 1.67
N GLU A 39 -10.90 -2.31 1.55
CA GLU A 39 -11.25 -3.17 2.70
C GLU A 39 -10.04 -4.03 3.12
N ASN A 40 -9.28 -4.55 2.15
CA ASN A 40 -8.12 -5.38 2.42
C ASN A 40 -6.80 -4.56 2.48
N PRO A 41 -6.14 -4.43 3.65
CA PRO A 41 -4.88 -3.74 3.82
C PRO A 41 -3.73 -4.35 3.00
N ALA A 42 -3.80 -5.63 2.60
CA ALA A 42 -2.80 -6.24 1.72
C ALA A 42 -2.67 -5.49 0.38
N ASN A 43 -3.75 -4.85 -0.07
CA ASN A 43 -3.83 -4.08 -1.32
C ASN A 43 -3.99 -2.56 -1.09
N CYS A 44 -4.00 -2.09 0.16
CA CYS A 44 -4.21 -0.68 0.49
C CYS A 44 -2.93 0.13 0.30
N HIS A 45 -2.97 1.17 -0.55
CA HIS A 45 -1.82 2.06 -0.76
C HIS A 45 -1.36 2.76 0.53
N ARG A 46 -2.28 3.11 1.44
CA ARG A 46 -1.94 3.73 2.73
C ARG A 46 -1.15 2.77 3.63
N ARG A 47 -1.44 1.47 3.60
CA ARG A 47 -0.63 0.46 4.31
C ARG A 47 0.75 0.34 3.69
N LEU A 48 0.80 0.18 2.37
CA LEU A 48 2.04 -0.08 1.61
C LEU A 48 3.02 1.10 1.63
N LEU A 49 2.52 2.33 1.77
CA LEU A 49 3.32 3.55 1.86
C LEU A 49 3.41 4.08 3.30
N VAL A 50 2.30 4.62 3.83
CA VAL A 50 2.29 5.30 5.14
C VAL A 50 2.51 4.31 6.29
N GLY A 51 1.80 3.19 6.28
CA GLY A 51 1.91 2.15 7.31
C GLY A 51 3.32 1.55 7.40
N ARG A 52 3.96 1.32 6.26
CA ARG A 52 5.36 0.90 6.18
C ARG A 52 6.29 1.91 6.84
N VAL A 53 6.25 3.18 6.46
CA VAL A 53 7.13 4.22 7.01
C VAL A 53 6.91 4.42 8.52
N LEU A 54 5.66 4.34 8.98
CA LEU A 54 5.35 4.40 10.42
C LEU A 54 5.93 3.19 11.17
N THR A 55 5.82 1.99 10.60
CA THR A 55 6.38 0.77 11.20
C THR A 55 7.90 0.82 11.27
N GLU A 56 8.57 1.30 10.20
CA GLU A 56 10.02 1.52 10.19
C GLU A 56 10.48 2.55 11.24
N LYS A 57 9.60 3.49 11.61
CA LYS A 57 9.81 4.45 12.71
C LYS A 57 9.39 3.91 14.09
N GLY A 58 9.07 2.62 14.20
CA GLY A 58 8.74 1.94 15.46
C GLY A 58 7.29 2.09 15.91
N VAL A 59 6.39 2.60 15.06
CA VAL A 59 4.96 2.68 15.39
C VAL A 59 4.30 1.33 15.17
N GLN A 60 3.57 0.83 16.17
CA GLN A 60 2.73 -0.35 16.00
C GLN A 60 1.48 0.01 15.17
N VAL A 61 1.45 -0.44 13.92
CA VAL A 61 0.29 -0.29 13.03
C VAL A 61 -0.64 -1.49 13.18
N ARG A 62 -1.95 -1.23 13.28
CA ARG A 62 -3.02 -2.24 13.27
C ARG A 62 -4.07 -1.87 12.23
N HIS A 63 -4.65 -2.87 11.59
CA HIS A 63 -5.59 -2.72 10.48
C HIS A 63 -6.99 -3.11 10.93
N ILE A 64 -7.95 -2.21 10.75
CA ILE A 64 -9.36 -2.46 11.07
C ILE A 64 -10.08 -2.88 9.77
N ARG A 65 -10.54 -4.12 9.73
CA ARG A 65 -11.24 -4.76 8.59
C ARG A 65 -12.74 -4.58 8.69
N GLY A 66 -13.45 -5.11 7.68
CA GLY A 66 -14.90 -5.30 7.75
C GLY A 66 -15.34 -5.96 9.07
N ALA A 67 -16.50 -5.54 9.57
CA ALA A 67 -17.07 -5.99 10.85
C ALA A 67 -16.20 -5.72 12.10
N GLY A 68 -15.19 -4.85 12.01
CA GLY A 68 -14.39 -4.41 13.16
C GLY A 68 -13.26 -5.35 13.56
N ARG A 69 -12.99 -6.40 12.77
CA ARG A 69 -11.84 -7.29 13.00
C ARG A 69 -10.54 -6.50 12.91
N VAL A 70 -9.63 -6.72 13.87
CA VAL A 70 -8.32 -6.07 13.88
C VAL A 70 -7.24 -7.08 13.47
N GLN A 71 -6.35 -6.69 12.55
CA GLN A 71 -5.18 -7.45 12.14
C GLN A 71 -3.89 -6.67 12.46
N SER A 72 -2.84 -7.37 12.87
CA SER A 72 -1.48 -6.86 12.97
C SER A 72 -0.82 -6.74 11.60
N GLU A 73 0.26 -5.96 11.52
CA GLU A 73 1.07 -5.85 10.29
C GLU A 73 1.61 -7.21 9.82
N ASP A 74 2.06 -8.06 10.74
CA ASP A 74 2.56 -9.41 10.45
C ASP A 74 1.49 -10.33 9.85
N GLU A 75 0.26 -10.26 10.37
CA GLU A 75 -0.86 -11.05 9.81
C GLU A 75 -1.17 -10.61 8.38
N VAL A 76 -1.20 -9.31 8.12
CA VAL A 76 -1.44 -8.78 6.77
C VAL A 76 -0.29 -9.12 5.82
N ALA A 77 0.97 -9.10 6.29
CA ALA A 77 2.12 -9.49 5.50
C ALA A 77 2.03 -10.97 5.07
N ARG A 78 1.69 -11.87 5.99
CA ARG A 78 1.48 -13.30 5.67
C ARG A 78 0.32 -13.52 4.69
N GLU A 79 -0.78 -12.78 4.85
CA GLU A 79 -1.92 -12.80 3.93
C GLU A 79 -1.49 -12.35 2.52
N ALA A 80 -0.73 -11.27 2.41
CA ALA A 80 -0.21 -10.77 1.14
C ALA A 80 0.73 -11.77 0.44
N ASP A 81 1.59 -12.46 1.19
CA ASP A 81 2.50 -13.47 0.65
C ASP A 81 1.76 -14.71 0.14
N GLN A 82 0.66 -15.10 0.81
CA GLN A 82 -0.19 -16.19 0.35
C GLN A 82 -0.89 -15.84 -0.97
N ILE A 83 -1.46 -14.63 -1.07
CA ILE A 83 -2.09 -14.14 -2.31
C ILE A 83 -1.12 -14.21 -3.50
N LYS A 84 0.15 -13.82 -3.31
CA LYS A 84 1.18 -13.88 -4.36
C LYS A 84 1.55 -15.30 -4.77
N LYS A 85 1.54 -16.25 -3.83
CA LYS A 85 1.81 -17.68 -4.12
C LYS A 85 0.67 -18.30 -4.92
N ASP A 86 -0.57 -17.96 -4.56
CA ASP A 86 -1.77 -18.48 -5.22
C ASP A 86 -1.93 -17.93 -6.65
N ASP A 87 -1.41 -16.74 -6.94
CA ASP A 87 -1.40 -16.12 -8.28
C ASP A 87 -0.36 -16.75 -9.25
N GLY A 88 0.29 -17.86 -8.85
CA GLY A 88 0.83 -18.84 -9.78
C GLY A 88 2.19 -18.55 -10.44
N GLN A 89 2.89 -17.46 -10.13
CA GLN A 89 4.21 -17.20 -10.70
C GLN A 89 5.28 -16.91 -9.63
N GLN A 90 6.02 -17.95 -9.24
CA GLN A 90 7.36 -17.79 -8.67
C GLN A 90 8.37 -18.23 -9.74
N SER A 91 9.01 -17.26 -10.39
CA SER A 91 10.18 -17.53 -11.23
C SER A 91 11.31 -18.05 -10.34
N LEU A 92 11.70 -19.31 -10.55
CA LEU A 92 12.84 -19.95 -9.86
C LEU A 92 14.19 -19.26 -10.18
N PHE A 93 14.20 -18.33 -11.14
CA PHE A 93 15.40 -17.68 -11.68
C PHE A 93 15.38 -16.15 -11.60
N ASP A 94 14.53 -15.53 -10.78
CA ASP A 94 14.59 -14.08 -10.56
C ASP A 94 15.82 -13.73 -9.70
N ALA A 95 16.94 -13.58 -10.39
CA ALA A 95 18.19 -13.09 -9.83
C ALA A 95 17.99 -11.65 -9.32
N LYS A 96 17.83 -11.51 -8.00
CA LYS A 96 18.33 -10.39 -7.19
C LYS A 96 18.12 -8.96 -7.76
N GLU A 97 16.96 -8.65 -8.30
CA GLU A 97 16.51 -7.24 -8.29
C GLU A 97 15.72 -7.02 -6.99
N VAL A 98 16.20 -6.09 -6.16
CA VAL A 98 15.39 -5.60 -5.04
C VAL A 98 14.12 -5.01 -5.66
N PRO A 99 12.93 -5.56 -5.37
CA PRO A 99 11.72 -5.07 -6.01
C PRO A 99 11.59 -3.57 -5.72
N GLU A 100 11.50 -2.78 -6.77
CA GLU A 100 11.29 -1.34 -6.68
C GLU A 100 10.03 -1.08 -5.84
N TRP A 101 10.14 -0.30 -4.77
CA TRP A 101 9.00 0.00 -3.91
C TRP A 101 8.06 0.96 -4.63
N LYS A 102 7.01 0.40 -5.23
CA LYS A 102 6.04 1.11 -6.07
C LYS A 102 4.59 0.69 -5.79
N SER A 103 3.63 1.38 -6.40
CA SER A 103 2.21 1.04 -6.33
C SER A 103 1.93 -0.36 -6.89
N THR A 104 0.89 -1.02 -6.37
CA THR A 104 0.43 -2.32 -6.87
C THR A 104 -0.32 -2.24 -8.20
N GLN A 105 -0.85 -1.06 -8.53
CA GLN A 105 -1.61 -0.81 -9.76
C GLN A 105 -1.08 0.43 -10.48
N SER A 106 -1.21 0.42 -11.81
CA SER A 106 -0.92 1.56 -12.66
C SER A 106 -2.02 2.62 -12.53
N VAL A 107 -1.63 3.90 -12.50
CA VAL A 107 -2.55 5.05 -12.44
C VAL A 107 -2.93 5.59 -13.83
N LEU A 108 -2.43 4.99 -14.91
CA LEU A 108 -2.83 5.36 -16.26
C LEU A 108 -4.29 4.99 -16.50
N GLN A 109 -5.10 5.95 -16.97
CA GLN A 109 -6.49 5.69 -17.30
C GLN A 109 -6.57 4.66 -18.43
N LYS A 110 -7.31 3.55 -18.21
CA LYS A 110 -7.72 2.66 -19.30
C LYS A 110 -8.59 3.48 -20.25
N ARG A 111 -8.21 3.59 -21.52
CA ARG A 111 -9.04 4.22 -22.57
C ARG A 111 -10.44 3.60 -22.50
N ALA A 112 -11.47 4.43 -22.40
CA ALA A 112 -12.85 3.98 -22.53
C ALA A 112 -13.02 3.22 -23.85
N PRO A 113 -13.72 2.08 -23.87
CA PRO A 113 -14.03 1.41 -25.13
C PRO A 113 -14.79 2.40 -26.02
N LYS A 114 -14.37 2.53 -27.29
CA LYS A 114 -15.14 3.30 -28.27
C LYS A 114 -16.50 2.61 -28.41
N ASN A 115 -17.54 3.28 -27.97
CA ASN A 115 -18.93 2.92 -28.18
C ASN A 115 -19.19 2.96 -29.70
N SER A 116 -19.13 1.80 -30.35
CA SER A 116 -19.64 1.62 -31.71
C SER A 116 -21.13 1.33 -31.62
N SER A 117 -21.95 2.36 -31.45
CA SER A 117 -23.36 2.28 -31.84
C SER A 117 -23.46 2.72 -33.30
N MET A 118 -23.37 1.77 -34.23
CA MET A 118 -23.96 1.94 -35.55
C MET A 118 -25.41 1.47 -35.45
N HIS A 119 -26.34 2.42 -35.55
CA HIS A 119 -27.69 2.21 -36.05
C HIS A 119 -27.79 2.83 -37.44
#